data_AF-A0A424M8X6-F1
#
_entry.id   AF-A0A424M8X6-F1
#
_cell.length_a   1.000
_cell.length_b   1.000
_cell.length_c   1.000
_cell.angle_alpha   90.00
_cell.angle_beta   90.00
_cell.angle_gamma   90.00
#
_symmetry.space_group_name_H-M   'P 1'
#
loop_
_entity.id
_entity.type
_entity.pdbx_description
1 polymer ?
#
loop_
_entity_poly.entity_id
_entity_poly.type
_entity_poly.pdbx_seq_one_letter_code
_entity_poly.pdbx_strand_id
1 'polypeptide(L)' 'MNKLTNLNFFLIWVFGFFVLLSFDLFVEGFVFEWLEWNGTNKNDWFFVLWWGLVIIWFLNGSISLYQRLKK' A
#
# COMPACT_ATOMS: atom_id res chain seq x y z
N MET A 1 25.12 -8.34 -4.65
CA MET A 1 24.06 -7.93 -5.62
C MET A 1 24.35 -6.51 -6.08
N ASN A 2 24.02 -6.12 -7.32
CA ASN A 2 24.41 -4.80 -7.84
C ASN A 2 23.67 -3.67 -7.09
N LYS A 3 24.37 -2.63 -6.63
CA LYS A 3 23.78 -1.49 -5.88
C LYS A 3 22.59 -0.85 -6.62
N LEU A 4 22.65 -0.83 -7.95
CA LEU A 4 21.57 -0.38 -8.82
C LEU A 4 20.29 -1.20 -8.68
N THR A 5 20.40 -2.52 -8.48
CA THR A 5 19.22 -3.40 -8.31
C THR A 5 18.52 -3.21 -6.97
N ASN A 6 19.26 -2.83 -5.92
CA ASN A 6 18.67 -2.52 -4.61
C ASN A 6 17.94 -1.17 -4.62
N LEU A 7 18.52 -0.16 -5.27
CA LEU A 7 17.88 1.14 -5.46
C LEU A 7 16.61 1.01 -6.31
N ASN A 8 16.65 0.26 -7.42
CA ASN A 8 15.47 0.01 -8.25
C ASN A 8 14.35 -0.67 -7.45
N PHE A 9 14.66 -1.69 -6.65
CA PHE A 9 13.67 -2.33 -5.79
C PHE A 9 13.06 -1.35 -4.77
N PHE A 10 13.91 -0.55 -4.10
CA PHE A 10 13.44 0.47 -3.16
C PHE A 10 12.51 1.49 -3.85
N LEU A 11 12.87 1.98 -5.03
CA LEU A 11 12.05 2.92 -5.79
C LEU A 11 10.71 2.32 -6.21
N ILE A 12 10.70 1.07 -6.71
CA ILE A 12 9.46 0.36 -7.05
C ILE A 12 8.60 0.16 -5.80
N TRP A 13 9.21 -0.18 -4.68
CA TRP A 13 8.51 -0.34 -3.42
C TRP A 13 7.88 0.99 -2.97
N VAL A 14 8.64 2.07 -2.89
CA VAL A 14 8.08 3.41 -2.55
C VAL A 14 7.01 3.84 -3.55
N PHE A 15 7.21 3.63 -4.84
CA PHE A 15 6.19 3.93 -5.85
C PHE A 15 4.91 3.12 -5.65
N GLY A 16 5.03 1.83 -5.29
CA GLY A 16 3.91 0.99 -4.94
C GLY A 16 3.07 1.54 -3.78
N PHE A 17 3.69 2.19 -2.80
CA PHE A 17 2.94 2.88 -1.72
C PHE A 17 2.06 4.00 -2.27
N PHE A 18 2.58 4.83 -3.19
CA PHE A 18 1.78 5.90 -3.79
C PHE A 18 0.62 5.36 -4.63
N VAL A 19 0.80 4.21 -5.30
CA VAL A 19 -0.29 3.53 -6.01
C VAL A 19 -1.38 3.06 -5.03
N LEU A 20 -0.98 2.43 -3.93
CA LEU A 20 -1.91 2.01 -2.87
C LEU A 20 -2.64 3.24 -2.30
N LEU A 21 -1.92 4.28 -1.89
CA LEU A 21 -2.51 5.50 -1.35
C LEU A 21 -3.48 6.17 -2.35
N SER A 22 -3.11 6.22 -3.63
CA SER A 22 -3.98 6.81 -4.66
C SER A 22 -5.26 5.99 -4.84
N PHE A 23 -5.18 4.66 -4.76
CA PHE A 23 -6.35 3.79 -4.82
C PHE A 23 -7.26 3.98 -3.60
N ASP A 24 -6.68 4.06 -2.40
CA ASP A 24 -7.42 4.34 -1.16
C ASP A 24 -8.22 5.64 -1.27
N LEU A 25 -7.54 6.73 -1.63
CA LEU A 25 -8.16 8.04 -1.84
C LEU A 25 -9.20 8.04 -2.96
N PHE A 26 -8.99 7.27 -4.03
CA PHE A 26 -9.98 7.12 -5.09
C PHE A 26 -11.24 6.40 -4.59
N VAL A 27 -11.08 5.31 -3.84
CA VAL A 27 -12.21 4.58 -3.28
C VAL A 27 -12.96 5.47 -2.29
N GLU A 28 -12.25 6.17 -1.41
CA GLU A 28 -12.85 7.07 -0.43
C GLU A 28 -13.58 8.25 -1.09
N GLY A 29 -12.93 8.94 -2.02
CA GLY A 29 -13.46 10.16 -2.62
C GLY A 29 -14.51 9.93 -3.70
N PHE A 30 -14.44 8.81 -4.44
CA PHE A 30 -15.35 8.55 -5.56
C PHE A 30 -16.29 7.38 -5.28
N VAL A 31 -15.75 6.22 -4.89
CA VAL A 31 -16.55 4.99 -4.78
C VAL A 31 -17.50 5.05 -3.58
N PHE A 32 -17.03 5.49 -2.41
CA PHE A 32 -17.88 5.62 -1.23
C PHE A 32 -18.95 6.68 -1.41
N GLU A 33 -18.63 7.79 -2.09
CA GLU A 33 -19.62 8.81 -2.42
C GLU A 33 -20.68 8.24 -3.37
N TRP A 34 -20.25 7.56 -4.44
CA TRP A 34 -21.17 6.96 -5.42
C TRP A 34 -22.08 5.88 -4.82
N LEU A 35 -21.59 5.13 -3.82
CA LEU A 35 -22.35 4.08 -3.15
C LEU A 35 -23.12 4.56 -1.90
N GLU A 36 -23.01 5.84 -1.55
CA GLU A 36 -23.54 6.41 -0.30
C GLU A 36 -23.04 5.66 0.96
N TRP A 37 -21.77 5.26 0.96
CA TRP A 37 -21.14 4.56 2.08
C TRP A 37 -20.53 5.50 3.12
N ASN A 38 -20.37 6.78 2.78
CA ASN A 38 -19.92 7.83 3.70
C ASN A 38 -20.86 7.93 4.91
N GLY A 39 -20.30 7.81 6.12
CA GLY A 39 -21.06 7.82 7.37
C GLY A 39 -21.77 6.50 7.71
N THR A 40 -21.52 5.41 6.98
CA THR A 40 -22.02 4.07 7.27
C THR A 40 -20.92 3.16 7.80
N ASN A 41 -21.25 2.06 8.47
CA ASN A 41 -20.26 1.06 8.89
C ASN A 41 -19.64 0.23 7.74
N LYS A 42 -20.04 0.46 6.49
CA LYS A 42 -19.52 -0.28 5.33
C LYS A 42 -18.10 0.18 4.96
N ASN A 43 -17.79 1.47 5.15
CA ASN A 43 -16.44 2.00 4.91
C ASN A 43 -15.43 1.47 5.94
N ASP A 44 -15.86 1.22 7.19
CA ASP A 44 -15.01 0.71 8.27
C ASP A 44 -14.40 -0.65 7.89
N TRP A 45 -15.22 -1.56 7.36
CA TRP A 45 -14.74 -2.87 6.90
C TRP A 45 -13.77 -2.77 5.72
N PHE A 46 -13.99 -1.83 4.80
CA PHE A 46 -13.00 -1.55 3.76
C PHE A 46 -11.68 -1.10 4.37
N PHE A 47 -11.69 -0.12 5.29
CA PHE A 47 -10.47 0.37 5.92
C PHE A 47 -9.73 -0.72 6.69
N VAL A 48 -10.43 -1.57 7.43
CA VAL A 48 -9.80 -2.69 8.16
C VAL A 48 -9.07 -3.64 7.20
N LEU A 49 -9.73 -4.04 6.10
CA LEU A 49 -9.13 -4.93 5.10
C LEU A 49 -7.99 -4.23 4.35
N TRP A 50 -8.18 -2.96 4.02
CA TRP A 50 -7.21 -2.14 3.29
C TRP A 50 -5.92 -1.95 4.08
N TRP A 51 -6.01 -1.55 5.35
CA TRP A 51 -4.85 -1.43 6.23
C TRP A 51 -4.16 -2.78 6.47
N GLY A 52 -4.92 -3.88 6.53
CA GLY A 52 -4.36 -5.23 6.56
C GLY A 52 -3.47 -5.51 5.34
N LEU A 53 -3.95 -5.20 4.14
CA LEU A 53 -3.18 -5.31 2.90
C LEU A 53 -1.92 -4.43 2.92
N VAL A 54 -2.06 -3.16 3.34
CA VAL A 54 -0.95 -2.20 3.40
C VAL A 54 0.13 -2.67 4.37
N ILE A 55 -0.23 -3.19 5.54
CA ILE A 55 0.71 -3.73 6.53
C ILE A 55 1.47 -4.93 5.95
N ILE A 56 0.76 -5.88 5.35
CA ILE A 56 1.40 -7.08 4.74
C ILE A 56 2.39 -6.65 3.66
N TRP A 57 1.98 -5.73 2.78
CA TRP A 57 2.83 -5.19 1.73
C TRP A 57 4.07 -4.47 2.30
N PHE A 58 3.88 -3.65 3.34
CA PHE A 58 4.96 -2.90 3.99
C PHE A 58 5.97 -3.83 4.67
N LEU A 59 5.51 -4.83 5.41
CA LEU A 59 6.37 -5.80 6.09
C LEU A 59 7.15 -6.65 5.08
N ASN A 60 6.47 -7.18 4.05
CA ASN A 60 7.13 -7.98 3.02
C ASN A 60 8.19 -7.18 2.25
N GLY A 61 7.90 -5.94 1.89
CA GLY A 61 8.86 -5.05 1.24
C GLY A 61 10.04 -4.71 2.15
N SER A 62 9.78 -4.41 3.43
CA SER A 62 10.82 -4.11 4.42
C SER A 62 11.75 -5.30 4.67
N ILE A 63 11.19 -6.51 4.85
CA ILE A 63 11.96 -7.75 5.03
C ILE A 63 12.81 -8.02 3.78
N SER A 64 12.22 -7.89 2.59
CA SER A 64 12.93 -8.07 1.33
C SER A 64 14.09 -7.07 1.16
N LEU A 65 13.86 -5.81 1.52
CA LEU A 65 14.89 -4.77 1.47
C LEU A 65 16.02 -5.07 2.44
N TYR A 66 15.68 -5.43 3.69
CA TYR A 66 16.67 -5.81 4.71
C TYR A 66 17.54 -6.98 4.27
N GLN A 67 16.94 -8.04 3.73
CA GLN A 67 17.68 -9.21 3.22
C GLN A 67 18.62 -8.85 2.07
N ARG A 68 18.22 -7.92 1.19
CA ARG A 68 19.03 -7.44 0.05
C ARG A 68 20.17 -6.52 0.45
N LEU A 69 20.04 -5.81 1.57
CA LEU A 69 21.07 -4.92 2.11
C LEU A 69 22.06 -5.65 3.04
N LYS A 70 21.62 -6.70 3.73
CA LYS A 70 22.48 -7.55 4.57
C LYS A 70 23.39 -8.47 3.75
N LYS A 71 22.98 -8.82 2.52
CA LYS A 71 23.75 -9.62 1.57
C LYS A 71 24.76 -8.78 0.79
#